data_AF-A0A444K791-F1
#
_entry.id   AF-A0A444K791-F1
#
_cell.length_a   1.000
_cell.length_b   1.000
_cell.length_c   1.000
_cell.angle_alpha   90.00
_cell.angle_beta   90.00
_cell.angle_gamma   90.00
#
_symmetry.space_group_name_H-M   'P 1'
#
loop_
_entity.id
_entity.type
_entity.pdbx_description
1 polymer ?
#
loop_
_entity_poly.entity_id
_entity_poly.type
_entity_poly.pdbx_seq_one_letter_code
_entity_poly.pdbx_strand_id
1 'polypeptide(L)'
;MTAITSSAASPRDYSLTGRDARLAVENGLAAAEWYHTDIPRKQMKELMQRSDEPAIRDTIIWLAAFVISAAGGIWFWGSWWCVPFFFVYGTLYGSSTDSRWHECGHGTAFRTQWMNDAVYQLACFMIMRNPVTWRWSHTRHHTDTIIVGRDPEIAVMRPPDLLRVVLNFFGIVDAWHAMTDM
;
A
#
# COMPACT_ATOMS: atom_id res chain seq x y z
N MET A 1 39.41 2.31 32.03
CA MET A 1 38.73 2.57 30.74
C MET A 1 38.58 1.25 30.03
N THR A 2 37.41 0.62 30.17
CA THR A 2 37.10 -0.65 29.53
C THR A 2 36.66 -0.35 28.10
N ALA A 3 37.43 -0.79 27.11
CA ALA A 3 37.09 -0.61 25.71
C ALA A 3 35.78 -1.35 25.40
N ILE A 4 34.75 -0.61 25.01
CA ILE A 4 33.54 -1.19 24.42
C ILE A 4 33.96 -1.67 23.04
N THR A 5 34.24 -2.97 22.92
CA THR A 5 34.33 -3.63 21.62
C THR A 5 32.97 -3.47 20.94
N SER A 6 32.90 -2.61 19.93
CA SER A 6 31.79 -2.56 18.99
C SER A 6 31.70 -3.93 18.33
N SER A 7 30.76 -4.77 18.76
CA SER A 7 30.38 -5.91 17.93
C SER A 7 29.76 -5.32 16.67
N ALA A 8 30.18 -5.81 15.51
CA ALA A 8 29.54 -5.41 14.26
C ALA A 8 28.04 -5.70 14.40
N ALA A 9 27.21 -4.68 14.15
CA ALA A 9 25.76 -4.85 14.21
C ALA A 9 25.37 -5.99 13.27
N SER A 10 24.77 -7.05 13.82
CA SER A 10 24.30 -8.17 13.01
C SER A 10 23.27 -7.70 11.97
N PRO A 11 23.19 -8.34 10.78
CA PRO A 11 22.19 -8.01 9.78
C PRO A 11 20.78 -8.01 10.37
N ARG A 12 19.92 -7.10 9.86
CA ARG A 12 18.52 -7.02 10.24
C ARG A 12 17.76 -8.25 9.75
N ASP A 13 16.95 -8.82 10.62
CA ASP A 13 16.07 -9.96 10.35
C ASP A 13 14.64 -9.46 10.15
N TYR A 14 14.23 -9.34 8.88
CA TYR A 14 12.90 -8.85 8.51
C TYR A 14 11.79 -9.89 8.64
N SER A 15 12.09 -11.12 9.07
CA SER A 15 11.07 -12.16 9.28
C SER A 15 10.09 -11.78 10.41
N LEU A 16 8.80 -11.99 10.17
CA LEU A 16 7.73 -11.73 11.17
C LEU A 16 7.81 -12.65 12.40
N THR A 17 8.58 -13.73 12.32
CA THR A 17 8.80 -14.71 13.40
C THR A 17 10.28 -14.77 13.85
N GLY A 18 11.10 -13.87 13.31
CA GLY A 18 12.55 -13.86 13.45
C GLY A 18 13.05 -13.26 14.77
N ARG A 19 14.37 -13.04 14.82
CA ARG A 19 15.05 -12.44 15.98
C ARG A 19 14.57 -11.02 16.24
N ASP A 20 14.54 -10.17 15.22
CA ASP A 20 14.22 -8.75 15.42
C ASP A 20 12.73 -8.55 15.73
N ALA A 21 11.85 -9.47 15.30
CA ALA A 21 10.46 -9.51 15.73
C ALA A 21 10.31 -9.68 17.26
N ARG A 22 11.13 -10.56 17.86
CA ARG A 22 11.18 -10.75 19.33
C ARG A 22 11.79 -9.54 20.02
N LEU A 23 12.92 -9.04 19.52
CA LEU A 23 13.57 -7.85 20.07
C LEU A 23 12.65 -6.63 20.03
N ALA A 24 11.82 -6.47 18.99
CA ALA A 24 10.84 -5.39 18.92
C ALA A 24 9.81 -5.46 20.06
N VAL A 25 9.39 -6.65 20.46
CA VAL A 25 8.50 -6.83 21.62
C VAL A 25 9.24 -6.56 22.93
N GLU A 26 10.42 -7.16 23.10
CA GLU A 26 11.24 -7.02 24.32
C GLU A 26 11.64 -5.56 24.60
N ASN A 27 11.88 -4.78 23.55
CA ASN A 27 12.21 -3.36 23.66
C ASN A 27 10.98 -2.43 23.68
N GLY A 28 9.76 -2.97 23.75
CA GLY A 28 8.53 -2.19 23.83
C GLY A 28 8.16 -1.42 22.55
N LEU A 29 8.70 -1.81 21.40
CA LEU A 29 8.38 -1.22 20.10
C LEU A 29 7.08 -1.79 19.51
N ALA A 30 6.74 -3.03 19.85
CA ALA A 30 5.49 -3.65 19.39
C ALA A 30 4.28 -3.00 20.06
N ALA A 31 3.34 -2.47 19.27
CA ALA A 31 2.16 -1.76 19.77
C ALA A 31 2.52 -0.66 20.79
N ALA A 32 3.60 0.06 20.53
CA ALA A 32 4.06 1.15 21.39
C ALA A 32 2.97 2.22 21.57
N GLU A 33 2.87 2.79 22.77
CA GLU A 33 2.06 3.99 22.97
C GLU A 33 2.78 5.20 22.39
N TRP A 34 2.35 5.59 21.18
CA TRP A 34 2.80 6.81 20.53
C TRP A 34 2.20 8.05 21.19
N TYR A 35 2.83 9.20 20.94
CA TYR A 35 2.24 10.47 21.31
C TYR A 35 0.89 10.65 20.60
N HIS A 36 -0.14 11.00 21.38
CA HIS A 36 -1.44 11.39 20.87
C HIS A 36 -1.70 12.84 21.28
N THR A 37 -2.00 13.69 20.29
CA THR A 37 -2.46 15.05 20.57
C THR A 37 -3.74 15.01 21.39
N ASP A 38 -3.82 15.80 22.45
CA ASP A 38 -5.01 15.89 23.29
C ASP A 38 -6.13 16.60 22.51
N ILE A 39 -7.02 15.80 21.94
CA ILE A 39 -8.20 16.25 21.18
C ILE A 39 -9.43 15.64 21.85
N PRO A 40 -10.40 16.46 22.31
CA PRO A 40 -11.64 15.95 22.87
C PRO A 40 -12.34 14.97 21.94
N ARG A 41 -12.85 13.86 22.48
CA ARG A 41 -13.51 12.79 21.69
C ARG A 41 -14.60 13.31 20.75
N LYS A 42 -15.33 14.35 21.15
CA LYS A 42 -16.37 14.99 20.31
C LYS A 42 -15.74 15.64 19.06
N GLN A 43 -14.70 16.44 19.26
CA GLN A 43 -13.98 17.10 18.18
C GLN A 43 -13.30 16.07 17.25
N MET A 44 -12.72 15.01 17.80
CA MET A 44 -12.14 13.93 16.98
C MET A 44 -13.20 13.30 16.05
N LYS A 45 -14.41 13.02 16.55
CA LYS A 45 -15.50 12.48 15.73
C LYS A 45 -15.94 13.43 14.62
N GLU A 46 -15.96 14.73 14.88
CA GLU A 46 -16.29 15.76 13.89
C GLU A 46 -15.22 15.81 12.78
N LEU A 47 -13.94 15.70 13.14
CA LEU A 47 -12.81 15.68 12.19
C LEU A 47 -12.75 14.40 11.33
N MET A 48 -13.27 13.29 11.84
CA MET A 48 -13.29 11.98 11.15
C MET A 48 -14.59 11.70 10.40
N GLN A 49 -15.40 12.74 10.13
CA GLN A 49 -16.65 12.57 9.41
C GLN A 49 -16.42 12.08 7.98
N ARG A 50 -17.15 11.03 7.58
CA ARG A 50 -17.11 10.47 6.23
C ARG A 50 -18.37 10.85 5.45
N SER A 51 -18.23 11.02 4.15
CA SER A 51 -19.33 11.23 3.21
C SER A 51 -19.10 10.40 1.95
N ASP A 52 -20.17 9.96 1.29
CA ASP A 52 -20.05 9.13 0.09
C ASP A 52 -19.77 9.96 -1.17
N GLU A 53 -20.26 11.20 -1.22
CA GLU A 53 -20.24 12.04 -2.42
C GLU A 53 -18.84 12.23 -3.02
N PRO A 54 -17.79 12.61 -2.27
CA PRO A 54 -16.46 12.84 -2.86
C PRO A 54 -15.88 11.57 -3.46
N ALA A 55 -15.98 10.45 -2.75
CA ALA A 55 -15.45 9.17 -3.20
C ALA A 55 -16.24 8.60 -4.39
N ILE A 56 -17.56 8.78 -4.44
CA ILE A 56 -18.38 8.42 -5.61
C ILE A 56 -17.94 9.22 -6.84
N ARG A 57 -17.84 10.55 -6.71
CA ARG A 57 -17.40 11.43 -7.80
C ARG A 57 -16.03 11.00 -8.32
N ASP A 58 -15.07 10.81 -7.43
CA ASP A 58 -13.70 10.47 -7.80
C ASP A 58 -13.59 9.05 -8.38
N THR A 59 -14.47 8.14 -7.98
CA THR A 59 -14.59 6.80 -8.58
C THR A 59 -15.17 6.87 -9.99
N ILE A 60 -16.20 7.70 -10.23
CA ILE A 60 -16.76 7.91 -11.57
C ILE A 60 -15.72 8.52 -12.51
N ILE A 61 -15.00 9.56 -12.07
CA ILE A 61 -13.94 10.19 -12.85
C ILE A 61 -12.85 9.17 -13.20
N TRP A 62 -12.46 8.36 -12.23
CA TRP A 62 -11.43 7.33 -12.39
C TRP A 62 -11.84 6.27 -13.43
N LEU A 63 -13.04 5.70 -13.33
CA LEU A 63 -13.55 4.72 -14.28
C LEU A 63 -13.78 5.32 -15.67
N ALA A 64 -14.31 6.55 -15.75
CA ALA A 64 -14.47 7.25 -17.01
C ALA A 64 -13.13 7.51 -17.71
N ALA A 65 -12.09 7.89 -16.95
CA ALA A 65 -10.75 8.09 -17.49
C ALA A 65 -10.18 6.79 -18.08
N PHE A 66 -10.42 5.63 -17.46
CA PHE A 66 -10.05 4.34 -18.07
C PHE A 66 -10.81 4.05 -19.35
N VAL A 67 -12.14 4.22 -19.34
CA VAL A 67 -12.96 3.94 -20.53
C VAL A 67 -12.56 4.84 -21.70
N ILE A 68 -12.37 6.13 -21.45
CA ILE A 68 -11.98 7.11 -22.48
C ILE A 68 -10.57 6.81 -23.00
N SER A 69 -9.61 6.53 -22.11
CA SER A 69 -8.25 6.22 -22.53
C SER A 69 -8.16 4.89 -23.28
N ALA A 70 -8.86 3.84 -22.84
CA ALA A 70 -8.95 2.58 -23.57
C ALA A 70 -9.59 2.79 -24.96
N ALA A 71 -10.72 3.50 -25.02
CA ALA A 71 -11.42 3.77 -26.28
C ALA A 71 -10.53 4.55 -27.26
N GLY A 72 -9.81 5.57 -26.80
CA GLY A 72 -8.85 6.31 -27.62
C GLY A 72 -7.69 5.43 -28.10
N GLY A 73 -7.12 4.61 -27.22
CA GLY A 73 -6.05 3.67 -27.58
C GLY A 73 -6.47 2.68 -28.66
N ILE A 74 -7.70 2.16 -28.56
CA ILE A 74 -8.29 1.24 -29.55
C ILE A 74 -8.62 1.98 -30.85
N TRP A 75 -9.24 3.16 -30.77
CA TRP A 75 -9.63 3.94 -31.94
C TRP A 75 -8.44 4.35 -32.81
N PHE A 76 -7.35 4.79 -32.18
CA PHE A 76 -6.12 5.18 -32.87
C PHE A 76 -5.15 4.01 -33.12
N TRP A 77 -5.60 2.77 -32.90
CA TRP A 77 -4.77 1.58 -33.10
C TRP A 77 -4.19 1.51 -34.51
N GLY A 78 -2.92 1.11 -34.63
CA GLY A 78 -2.18 1.16 -35.90
C GLY A 78 -1.57 2.53 -36.22
N SER A 79 -1.70 3.53 -35.34
CA SER A 79 -1.03 4.82 -35.44
C SER A 79 -0.32 5.20 -34.14
N TRP A 80 0.67 6.10 -34.21
CA TRP A 80 1.35 6.63 -33.02
C TRP A 80 0.41 7.42 -32.08
N TRP A 81 -0.77 7.83 -32.55
CA TRP A 81 -1.75 8.51 -31.70
C TRP A 81 -2.35 7.62 -30.61
N CYS A 82 -2.25 6.28 -30.69
CA CYS A 82 -2.71 5.41 -29.61
C CYS A 82 -1.81 5.48 -28.37
N VAL A 83 -0.52 5.82 -28.53
CA VAL A 83 0.48 5.82 -27.46
C VAL A 83 0.12 6.73 -26.28
N PRO A 84 -0.24 8.02 -26.45
CA PRO A 84 -0.63 8.85 -25.32
C PRO A 84 -1.84 8.29 -24.56
N PHE A 85 -2.80 7.66 -25.24
CA PHE A 85 -3.96 7.06 -24.59
C PHE A 85 -3.58 5.83 -23.77
N PHE A 86 -2.75 4.93 -24.31
CA PHE A 86 -2.25 3.78 -23.55
C PHE A 86 -1.31 4.18 -22.41
N PHE A 87 -0.53 5.26 -22.59
CA PHE A 87 0.28 5.82 -21.52
C PHE A 87 -0.59 6.30 -20.35
N VAL A 88 -1.65 7.06 -20.63
CA VAL A 88 -2.63 7.47 -19.61
C VAL A 88 -3.29 6.24 -18.97
N TYR A 89 -3.77 5.29 -19.77
CA TYR A 89 -4.41 4.08 -19.28
C TYR A 89 -3.49 3.31 -18.33
N GLY A 90 -2.26 3.00 -18.75
CA GLY A 90 -1.29 2.26 -17.94
C GLY A 90 -0.86 3.01 -16.68
N THR A 91 -0.66 4.32 -16.78
CA THR A 91 -0.33 5.18 -15.63
C THR A 91 -1.44 5.13 -14.59
N LEU A 92 -2.70 5.30 -15.02
CA LEU A 92 -3.85 5.21 -14.13
C LEU A 92 -3.98 3.80 -13.53
N TYR A 93 -3.74 2.76 -14.32
CA TYR A 93 -3.89 1.36 -13.92
C TYR A 93 -3.03 0.99 -12.71
N GLY A 94 -1.77 1.44 -12.68
CA GLY A 94 -0.91 1.26 -11.52
C GLY A 94 -1.15 2.32 -10.43
N SER A 95 -0.89 3.58 -10.74
CA SER A 95 -0.78 4.64 -9.73
C SER A 95 -2.12 4.97 -9.06
N SER A 96 -3.15 5.28 -9.85
CA SER A 96 -4.42 5.72 -9.29
C SER A 96 -5.13 4.58 -8.58
N THR A 97 -5.06 3.36 -9.11
CA THR A 97 -5.59 2.17 -8.47
C THR A 97 -4.93 1.89 -7.12
N ASP A 98 -3.62 2.15 -6.98
CA ASP A 98 -2.90 2.00 -5.72
C ASP A 98 -3.54 2.82 -4.59
N SER A 99 -3.88 4.08 -4.87
CA SER A 99 -4.59 4.91 -3.88
C SER A 99 -5.97 4.37 -3.49
N ARG A 100 -6.68 3.68 -4.40
CA ARG A 100 -8.04 3.19 -4.15
C ARG A 100 -8.05 1.97 -3.26
N TRP A 101 -7.15 0.99 -3.48
CA TRP A 101 -7.07 -0.14 -2.54
C TRP A 101 -6.61 0.36 -1.17
N HIS A 102 -5.71 1.35 -1.11
CA HIS A 102 -5.17 1.86 0.15
C HIS A 102 -6.27 2.50 0.99
N GLU A 103 -6.95 3.52 0.44
CA GLU A 103 -7.96 4.28 1.20
C GLU A 103 -9.23 3.45 1.45
N CYS A 104 -9.69 2.66 0.49
CA CYS A 104 -10.85 1.79 0.69
C CYS A 104 -10.51 0.59 1.59
N GLY A 105 -9.24 0.19 1.65
CA GLY A 105 -8.74 -0.82 2.59
C GLY A 105 -8.87 -0.39 4.05
N HIS A 106 -8.73 0.92 4.32
CA HIS A 106 -8.98 1.54 5.63
C HIS A 106 -10.46 1.70 5.97
N GLY A 107 -11.35 1.61 4.98
CA GLY A 107 -12.79 1.83 5.17
C GLY A 107 -13.15 3.30 5.43
N THR A 108 -12.28 4.22 5.02
CA THR A 108 -12.41 5.66 5.28
C THR A 108 -12.89 6.46 4.08
N ALA A 109 -12.75 5.96 2.85
CA ALA A 109 -13.20 6.64 1.64
C ALA A 109 -14.72 6.93 1.64
N PHE A 110 -15.52 5.91 1.96
CA PHE A 110 -16.98 6.01 1.96
C PHE A 110 -17.55 5.96 3.38
N ARG A 111 -18.66 6.67 3.60
CA ARG A 111 -19.50 6.47 4.78
C ARG A 111 -20.19 5.11 4.70
N THR A 112 -20.70 4.76 3.53
CA THR A 112 -21.40 3.50 3.25
C THR A 112 -20.39 2.37 3.02
N GLN A 113 -20.28 1.46 3.98
CA GLN A 113 -19.14 0.52 4.06
C GLN A 113 -18.99 -0.43 2.86
N TRP A 114 -20.08 -0.95 2.29
CA TRP A 114 -19.98 -1.87 1.16
C TRP A 114 -19.33 -1.22 -0.08
N MET A 115 -19.42 0.10 -0.21
CA MET A 115 -18.78 0.83 -1.33
C MET A 115 -17.26 0.80 -1.21
N ASN A 116 -16.73 0.89 0.02
CA ASN A 116 -15.30 0.67 0.26
C ASN A 116 -14.91 -0.73 -0.21
N ASP A 117 -15.66 -1.76 0.19
CA ASP A 117 -15.34 -3.14 -0.19
C ASP A 117 -15.40 -3.36 -1.71
N ALA A 118 -16.40 -2.81 -2.39
CA ALA A 118 -16.52 -2.93 -3.84
C ALA A 118 -15.33 -2.30 -4.58
N VAL A 119 -14.96 -1.07 -4.22
CA VAL A 119 -13.82 -0.36 -4.83
C VAL A 119 -12.50 -1.02 -4.43
N TYR A 120 -12.38 -1.48 -3.19
CA TYR A 120 -11.22 -2.21 -2.68
C TYR A 120 -10.96 -3.49 -3.49
N GLN A 121 -12.00 -4.30 -3.72
CA GLN A 121 -11.90 -5.55 -4.48
C GLN A 121 -11.50 -5.29 -5.93
N LEU A 122 -12.13 -4.30 -6.58
CA LEU A 122 -11.78 -3.92 -7.95
C LEU A 122 -10.33 -3.44 -8.05
N ALA A 123 -9.90 -2.57 -7.12
CA ALA A 123 -8.55 -2.06 -7.11
C ALA A 123 -7.52 -3.18 -6.85
N CYS A 124 -7.77 -4.05 -5.87
CA CYS A 124 -6.91 -5.21 -5.60
C CYS A 124 -6.76 -6.11 -6.82
N PHE A 125 -7.87 -6.43 -7.51
CA PHE A 125 -7.84 -7.23 -8.73
C PHE A 125 -6.94 -6.61 -9.79
N MET A 126 -7.11 -5.31 -10.05
CA MET A 126 -6.35 -4.60 -11.07
C MET A 126 -4.84 -4.65 -10.81
N ILE A 127 -4.40 -4.41 -9.58
CA ILE A 127 -2.96 -4.40 -9.25
C ILE A 127 -2.45 -5.72 -8.64
N MET A 128 -3.13 -6.83 -8.91
CA MET A 128 -2.72 -8.18 -8.52
C MET A 128 -2.45 -8.33 -7.00
N ARG A 129 -3.29 -7.74 -6.16
CA ARG A 129 -3.20 -7.87 -4.71
C ARG A 129 -4.23 -8.87 -4.20
N ASN A 130 -3.81 -9.82 -3.36
CA ASN A 130 -4.75 -10.63 -2.58
C ASN A 130 -5.46 -9.74 -1.53
N PRO A 131 -6.78 -9.52 -1.65
CA PRO A 131 -7.52 -8.57 -0.81
C PRO A 131 -7.58 -8.99 0.67
N VAL A 132 -7.36 -10.26 1.01
CA VAL A 132 -7.34 -10.71 2.40
C VAL A 132 -5.97 -10.46 3.01
N THR A 133 -4.92 -10.99 2.39
CA THR A 133 -3.55 -10.87 2.90
C THR A 133 -3.13 -9.40 2.98
N TRP A 134 -3.41 -8.61 1.95
CA TRP A 134 -3.04 -7.19 1.92
C TRP A 134 -3.76 -6.34 2.96
N ARG A 135 -5.03 -6.64 3.27
CA ARG A 135 -5.75 -5.90 4.31
C ARG A 135 -5.09 -6.08 5.68
N TRP A 136 -4.67 -7.31 6.01
CA TRP A 136 -4.02 -7.61 7.28
C TRP A 136 -2.55 -7.17 7.31
N SER A 137 -1.80 -7.30 6.21
CA SER A 137 -0.45 -6.77 6.10
C SER A 137 -0.46 -5.25 6.30
N HIS A 138 -1.41 -4.57 5.68
CA HIS A 138 -1.47 -3.11 5.71
C HIS A 138 -1.91 -2.59 7.08
N THR A 139 -2.85 -3.27 7.72
CA THR A 139 -3.22 -2.96 9.12
C THR A 139 -2.00 -3.08 10.03
N ARG A 140 -1.18 -4.13 9.85
CA ARG A 140 0.05 -4.32 10.62
C ARG A 140 1.10 -3.27 10.27
N HIS A 141 1.23 -2.90 9.00
CA HIS A 141 2.10 -1.82 8.54
C HIS A 141 1.79 -0.48 9.23
N HIS A 142 0.51 -0.09 9.36
CA HIS A 142 0.13 1.15 10.07
C HIS A 142 0.25 1.05 11.60
N THR A 143 0.26 -0.17 12.14
CA THR A 143 0.42 -0.38 13.58
C THR A 143 1.88 -0.29 14.00
N ASP A 144 2.76 -0.91 13.22
CA ASP A 144 4.17 -1.11 13.56
C ASP A 144 5.09 -0.59 12.43
N THR A 145 4.76 0.53 11.78
CA THR A 145 5.47 1.06 10.59
C THR A 145 6.98 1.10 10.80
N ILE A 146 7.75 0.61 9.83
CA ILE A 146 9.23 0.54 9.80
C ILE A 146 9.88 -0.31 10.90
N ILE A 147 9.11 -0.90 11.81
CA ILE A 147 9.64 -1.78 12.85
C ILE A 147 10.03 -3.11 12.22
N VAL A 148 11.34 -3.37 12.19
CA VAL A 148 11.93 -4.58 11.60
C VAL A 148 11.38 -5.84 12.29
N GLY A 149 10.98 -6.83 11.49
CA GLY A 149 10.34 -8.06 11.98
C GLY A 149 8.87 -7.88 12.40
N ARG A 150 8.29 -6.69 12.21
CA ARG A 150 6.87 -6.44 12.47
C ARG A 150 6.12 -5.88 11.28
N ASP A 151 6.72 -4.96 10.54
CA ASP A 151 6.16 -4.39 9.32
C ASP A 151 6.46 -5.28 8.10
N PRO A 152 5.46 -5.95 7.52
CA PRO A 152 5.64 -6.76 6.31
C PRO A 152 5.78 -5.93 5.03
N GLU A 153 5.49 -4.63 5.06
CA GLU A 153 5.41 -3.76 3.88
C GLU A 153 6.64 -2.84 3.73
N ILE A 154 7.75 -3.14 4.41
CA ILE A 154 9.01 -2.42 4.21
C ILE A 154 9.56 -2.70 2.80
N ALA A 155 9.27 -1.79 1.86
CA ALA A 155 9.66 -1.92 0.46
C ALA A 155 11.18 -1.92 0.25
N VAL A 156 11.91 -1.10 1.02
CA VAL A 156 13.37 -0.99 0.91
C VAL A 156 14.01 -1.31 2.25
N MET A 157 14.41 -2.57 2.36
CA MET A 157 15.15 -3.09 3.52
C MET A 157 16.56 -2.49 3.59
N ARG A 158 17.22 -2.61 4.75
CA ARG A 158 18.54 -2.05 5.02
C ARG A 158 19.50 -3.15 5.47
N PRO A 159 20.66 -3.33 4.80
CA PRO A 159 21.14 -2.56 3.65
C PRO A 159 20.28 -2.76 2.39
N PRO A 160 20.18 -1.75 1.50
CA PRO A 160 19.31 -1.82 0.33
C PRO A 160 19.83 -2.83 -0.70
N ASP A 161 18.94 -3.70 -1.17
CA ASP A 161 19.16 -4.52 -2.36
C ASP A 161 18.73 -3.72 -3.60
N LEU A 162 19.70 -3.03 -4.21
CA LEU A 162 19.43 -2.16 -5.36
C LEU A 162 18.92 -2.92 -6.58
N LEU A 163 19.36 -4.16 -6.78
CA LEU A 163 18.87 -4.99 -7.89
C LEU A 163 17.40 -5.29 -7.70
N ARG A 164 17.01 -5.76 -6.50
CA ARG A 164 15.61 -6.00 -6.17
C ARG A 164 14.76 -4.74 -6.33
N VAL A 165 15.24 -3.57 -5.89
CA VAL A 165 14.53 -2.29 -6.07
C VAL A 165 14.26 -2.00 -7.55
N VAL A 166 15.25 -2.18 -8.43
CA VAL A 166 15.07 -1.98 -9.87
C VAL A 166 14.08 -2.99 -10.45
N LEU A 167 14.14 -4.26 -10.05
CA LEU A 167 13.19 -5.28 -10.51
C LEU A 167 11.76 -4.99 -10.04
N ASN A 168 11.58 -4.55 -8.80
CA ASN A 168 10.27 -4.13 -8.26
C ASN A 168 9.73 -2.88 -8.95
N PHE A 169 10.59 -1.94 -9.38
CA PHE A 169 10.15 -0.77 -10.15
C PHE A 169 9.44 -1.18 -11.46
N PHE A 170 9.86 -2.27 -12.08
CA PHE A 170 9.20 -2.86 -13.25
C PHE A 170 8.15 -3.92 -12.89
N GLY A 171 7.85 -4.12 -11.61
CA GLY A 171 6.86 -5.08 -11.12
C GLY A 171 7.25 -6.56 -11.25
N ILE A 172 8.50 -6.89 -11.57
CA ILE A 172 8.92 -8.27 -11.91
C ILE A 172 8.76 -9.21 -10.71
N VAL A 173 9.30 -8.82 -9.57
CA VAL A 173 9.29 -9.64 -8.35
C VAL A 173 7.91 -9.61 -7.68
N ASP A 174 7.24 -8.44 -7.68
CA ASP A 174 5.92 -8.31 -7.05
C ASP A 174 4.84 -9.09 -7.82
N ALA A 175 4.86 -9.06 -9.15
CA ALA A 175 3.97 -9.88 -9.97
C ALA A 175 4.23 -11.38 -9.79
N TRP A 176 5.50 -11.79 -9.68
CA TRP A 176 5.85 -13.17 -9.37
C TRP A 176 5.26 -13.61 -8.03
N HIS A 177 5.50 -12.84 -6.95
CA HIS A 177 4.95 -13.14 -5.64
C HIS A 177 3.42 -13.21 -5.66
N ALA A 178 2.75 -12.23 -6.28
CA ALA A 178 1.30 -12.22 -6.41
C ALA A 178 0.73 -13.48 -7.09
N MET A 179 1.46 -14.06 -8.04
CA MET A 179 1.04 -15.29 -8.74
C MET A 179 1.39 -16.58 -7.98
N THR A 180 2.42 -16.56 -7.13
CA THR A 180 2.87 -17.76 -6.39
C THR A 180 2.31 -17.87 -4.97
N ASP A 181 1.89 -16.76 -4.36
CA ASP A 181 1.24 -16.72 -3.03
C ASP A 181 -0.26 -17.05 -3.08
N MET A 182 -0.71 -17.74 -4.15
CA MET A 182 -2.08 -18.26 -4.29
C MET A 182 -2.26 -19.62 -3.60
#